data_AF-A0A8T0SUD7-F1
#
_entry.id   AF-A0A8T0SUD7-F1
#
_cell.length_a   1.000
_cell.length_b   1.000
_cell.length_c   1.000
_cell.angle_alpha   90.00
_cell.angle_beta   90.00
_cell.angle_gamma   90.00
#
_symmetry.space_group_name_H-M   'P 1'
#
loop_
_entity.id
_entity.type
_entity.pdbx_description
1 polymer ?
#
loop_
_entity_poly.entity_id
_entity_poly.type
_entity_poly.pdbx_seq_one_letter_code
_entity_poly.pdbx_strand_id
1 'polypeptide(L)'
;MAEYFNRKSGLSETVPLGSFNSLFSFTGSWKNDAAATKALAIDGYSLPLFRVINRSEELTLLESVKRAIPNVWDPSALASFIENYGTHIITSVTVGGKDEVYIKQHSSSQLSELEFKNYVREIGRERFSDVENKSNATPINYSEKDMTVIFRRRGGCDLVQSFSDWKGTVASAPDVIGMTFLSIVSLVDDIPGKKHLARAVELYLTYKPPIEELQYFLDFQVPLVWAPAPPGIAGHHRKEPVCPSLQFSLMGPKLFISTEQISVGRRPVVGLKLLLEGAKQNRLAIHLQHLGSLPKIFLPHWDSHITIGPPKWQGPEEQDSRWFEPIKWKNFAHVSTAPIEYTETNITDLSGVYIVTGAQLGVWDFGAKSVLHLKLLFSRVPGCTIRRSVWDHSPSSSSTQRTDESSSSSSDNAKLVKIVDMTETSKGPQDAPGHWLVTGAKLGVEKGRIVVRAKYSLLNY
;
A
#
# COMPACT_ATOMS: atom_id res chain seq x y z
N MET A 1 -9.76 13.34 -13.94
CA MET A 1 -10.03 14.59 -13.19
C MET A 1 -8.77 15.17 -12.55
N ALA A 2 -7.93 14.38 -11.87
CA ALA A 2 -6.66 14.87 -11.31
C ALA A 2 -5.80 15.64 -12.34
N GLU A 3 -5.60 15.09 -13.54
CA GLU A 3 -4.88 15.75 -14.62
C GLU A 3 -5.47 17.13 -15.00
N TYR A 4 -6.81 17.27 -15.01
CA TYR A 4 -7.47 18.56 -15.26
C TYR A 4 -7.12 19.59 -14.16
N PHE A 5 -7.08 19.18 -12.89
CA PHE A 5 -6.67 20.04 -11.77
C PHE A 5 -5.19 20.41 -11.84
N ASN A 6 -4.34 19.46 -12.21
CA ASN A 6 -2.91 19.69 -12.36
C ASN A 6 -2.64 20.71 -13.48
N ARG A 7 -3.30 20.55 -14.65
CA ARG A 7 -3.23 21.52 -15.75
C ARG A 7 -3.73 22.91 -15.34
N LYS A 8 -4.84 22.99 -14.60
CA LYS A 8 -5.34 24.26 -14.04
C LYS A 8 -4.33 24.91 -13.07
N SER A 9 -3.50 24.09 -12.43
CA SER A 9 -2.42 24.53 -11.54
C SER A 9 -1.08 24.73 -12.25
N GLY A 10 -1.03 24.69 -13.59
CA GLY A 10 0.17 24.90 -14.38
C GLY A 10 1.13 23.70 -14.46
N LEU A 11 0.68 22.50 -14.08
CA LEU A 11 1.49 21.28 -14.11
C LEU A 11 1.00 20.30 -15.19
N SER A 12 1.93 19.57 -15.79
CA SER A 12 1.65 18.51 -16.77
C SER A 12 1.59 17.11 -16.16
N GLU A 13 1.79 16.99 -14.85
CA GLU A 13 1.82 15.71 -14.14
C GLU A 13 0.43 15.07 -14.07
N THR A 14 0.38 13.74 -13.97
CA THR A 14 -0.87 12.97 -13.87
C THR A 14 -1.21 12.56 -12.44
N VAL A 15 -0.23 12.57 -11.54
CA VAL A 15 -0.40 12.19 -10.13
C VAL A 15 -1.25 13.23 -9.39
N PRO A 16 -2.28 12.84 -8.63
CA PRO A 16 -3.11 13.79 -7.90
C PRO A 16 -2.32 14.61 -6.88
N LEU A 17 -2.42 15.94 -6.98
CA LEU A 17 -1.80 16.85 -6.01
C LEU A 17 -2.53 16.84 -4.67
N GLY A 18 -1.84 17.32 -3.62
CA GLY A 18 -2.42 17.48 -2.29
C GLY A 18 -3.66 18.41 -2.29
N SER A 19 -3.68 19.43 -3.14
CA SER A 19 -4.86 20.30 -3.31
C SER A 19 -6.06 19.54 -3.85
N PHE A 20 -5.88 18.73 -4.90
CA PHE A 20 -6.95 17.86 -5.43
C PHE A 20 -7.44 16.88 -4.38
N ASN A 21 -6.52 16.24 -3.65
CA ASN A 21 -6.88 15.30 -2.58
C ASN A 21 -7.70 16.00 -1.48
N SER A 22 -7.30 17.20 -1.06
CA SER A 22 -8.03 17.99 -0.05
C SER A 22 -9.45 18.38 -0.51
N LEU A 23 -9.61 18.75 -1.78
CA LEU A 23 -10.91 19.15 -2.34
C LEU A 23 -11.93 18.00 -2.31
N PHE A 24 -11.48 16.78 -2.58
CA PHE A 24 -12.29 15.57 -2.54
C PHE A 24 -12.18 14.78 -1.23
N SER A 25 -11.48 15.29 -0.21
CA SER A 25 -11.22 14.58 1.06
C SER A 25 -10.64 13.17 0.84
N PHE A 26 -9.66 13.04 -0.05
CA PHE A 26 -8.83 11.83 -0.21
C PHE A 26 -7.66 11.87 0.76
N THR A 27 -7.38 10.74 1.42
CA THR A 27 -6.37 10.63 2.48
C THR A 27 -5.47 9.40 2.33
N GLY A 28 -5.74 8.53 1.35
CA GLY A 28 -5.01 7.29 1.13
C GLY A 28 -4.01 7.37 -0.02
N SER A 29 -3.53 6.20 -0.45
CA SER A 29 -2.84 6.09 -1.73
C SER A 29 -3.85 6.34 -2.85
N TRP A 30 -3.45 7.10 -3.87
CA TRP A 30 -4.38 7.50 -4.94
C TRP A 30 -4.98 6.31 -5.69
N LYS A 31 -4.30 5.15 -5.71
CA LYS A 31 -4.81 3.91 -6.31
C LYS A 31 -6.00 3.35 -5.54
N ASN A 32 -5.92 3.35 -4.21
CA ASN A 32 -7.01 2.88 -3.35
C ASN A 32 -8.20 3.85 -3.43
N ASP A 33 -7.92 5.15 -3.38
CA ASP A 33 -8.94 6.19 -3.54
C ASP A 33 -9.63 6.10 -4.92
N ALA A 34 -8.86 5.84 -5.98
CA ALA A 34 -9.41 5.62 -7.32
C ALA A 34 -10.24 4.33 -7.40
N ALA A 35 -9.80 3.23 -6.79
CA ALA A 35 -10.55 1.97 -6.79
C ALA A 35 -11.88 2.07 -6.01
N ALA A 36 -11.92 2.90 -4.96
CA ALA A 36 -13.13 3.17 -4.18
C ALA A 36 -14.07 4.19 -4.83
N THR A 37 -13.65 4.87 -5.91
CA THR A 37 -14.39 5.97 -6.53
C THR A 37 -14.89 5.57 -7.92
N LYS A 38 -16.20 5.63 -8.13
CA LYS A 38 -16.84 5.37 -9.44
C LYS A 38 -16.75 6.58 -10.36
N ALA A 39 -17.11 7.76 -9.85
CA ALA A 39 -17.13 9.00 -10.60
C ALA A 39 -16.90 10.20 -9.68
N LEU A 40 -16.39 11.29 -10.26
CA LEU A 40 -16.21 12.57 -9.60
C LEU A 40 -16.92 13.65 -10.40
N ALA A 41 -17.51 14.61 -9.71
CA ALA A 41 -18.14 15.77 -10.31
C ALA A 41 -17.87 17.03 -9.49
N ILE A 42 -17.94 18.16 -10.17
CA ILE A 42 -17.77 19.49 -9.59
C ILE A 42 -18.77 20.40 -10.25
N ASP A 43 -19.43 21.21 -9.44
CA ASP A 43 -20.26 22.31 -9.92
C ASP A 43 -20.02 23.54 -9.05
N GLY A 44 -20.21 24.73 -9.62
CA GLY A 44 -20.12 25.98 -8.87
C GLY A 44 -19.46 27.12 -9.61
N TYR A 45 -19.20 28.18 -8.86
CA TYR A 45 -18.87 29.49 -9.40
C TYR A 45 -17.54 29.98 -8.85
N SER A 46 -16.76 30.60 -9.74
CA SER A 46 -15.50 31.27 -9.42
C SER A 46 -15.56 32.70 -9.94
N LEU A 47 -15.31 33.64 -9.04
CA LEU A 47 -15.31 35.09 -9.26
C LEU A 47 -13.89 35.61 -9.05
N PRO A 48 -12.99 35.46 -10.05
CA PRO A 48 -11.65 36.03 -9.97
C PRO A 48 -11.73 37.55 -10.03
N LEU A 49 -11.08 38.24 -9.10
CA LEU A 49 -10.96 39.70 -9.10
C LEU A 49 -9.65 40.13 -9.76
N PHE A 50 -8.53 39.54 -9.33
CA PHE A 50 -7.22 39.80 -9.90
C PHE A 50 -6.31 38.59 -9.73
N ARG A 51 -5.23 38.57 -10.50
CA ARG A 51 -4.20 37.53 -10.45
C ARG A 51 -2.84 38.16 -10.20
N VAL A 52 -2.18 37.71 -9.14
CA VAL A 52 -0.80 38.06 -8.83
C VAL A 52 0.09 37.01 -9.50
N ILE A 53 0.97 37.46 -10.38
CA ILE A 53 1.92 36.59 -11.08
C ILE A 53 3.34 36.99 -10.71
N ASN A 54 4.21 36.01 -10.49
CA ASN A 54 5.62 36.28 -10.46
C ASN A 54 6.11 36.53 -11.89
N ARG A 55 6.72 37.69 -12.13
CA ARG A 55 7.23 38.11 -13.45
C ARG A 55 8.74 37.89 -13.60
N SER A 56 9.42 37.30 -12.60
CA SER A 56 10.84 37.02 -12.71
C SER A 56 11.10 36.02 -13.83
N GLU A 57 11.96 36.38 -14.77
CA GLU A 57 12.36 35.50 -15.88
C GLU A 57 13.28 34.37 -15.39
N GLU A 58 14.04 34.63 -14.32
CA GLU A 58 14.91 33.65 -13.66
C GLU A 58 14.54 33.54 -12.18
N LEU A 59 13.98 32.40 -11.79
CA LEU A 59 13.79 32.05 -10.38
C LEU A 59 15.00 31.26 -9.91
N THR A 60 15.65 31.71 -8.84
CA THR A 60 16.78 31.00 -8.26
C THR A 60 16.46 30.60 -6.83
N LEU A 61 16.79 29.37 -6.46
CA LEU A 61 16.68 28.93 -5.07
C LEU A 61 17.67 29.68 -4.18
N LEU A 62 17.24 30.02 -2.97
CA LEU A 62 18.12 30.55 -1.94
C LEU A 62 19.23 29.54 -1.61
N GLU A 63 20.42 30.05 -1.31
CA GLU A 63 21.60 29.21 -1.04
C GLU A 63 21.39 28.29 0.17
N SER A 64 20.57 28.70 1.14
CA SER A 64 20.16 27.86 2.28
C SER A 64 19.33 26.65 1.85
N VAL A 65 18.43 26.83 0.87
CA VAL A 65 17.60 25.74 0.31
C VAL A 65 18.47 24.79 -0.48
N LYS A 66 19.39 25.31 -1.31
CA LYS A 66 20.34 24.48 -2.07
C LYS A 66 21.19 23.61 -1.14
N ARG A 67 21.72 24.19 -0.05
CA ARG A 67 22.52 23.47 0.96
C ARG A 67 21.74 22.39 1.73
N ALA A 68 20.41 22.47 1.77
CA ALA A 68 19.60 21.45 2.41
C ALA A 68 19.40 20.18 1.55
N ILE A 69 19.80 20.21 0.27
CA ILE A 69 19.67 19.06 -0.63
C ILE A 69 20.85 18.11 -0.38
N PRO A 70 20.63 16.86 0.04
CA PRO A 70 21.71 15.92 0.30
C PRO A 70 22.35 15.44 -1.01
N ASN A 71 23.67 15.28 -1.00
CA ASN A 71 24.45 14.80 -2.16
C ASN A 71 24.30 13.30 -2.42
N VAL A 72 23.76 12.56 -1.45
CA VAL A 72 23.52 11.10 -1.51
C VAL A 72 22.07 10.82 -1.15
N TRP A 73 21.60 9.60 -1.41
CA TRP A 73 20.28 9.16 -0.93
C TRP A 73 20.28 9.10 0.61
N ASP A 74 19.77 10.15 1.23
CA ASP A 74 19.58 10.27 2.68
C ASP A 74 18.08 10.46 2.98
N PRO A 75 17.38 9.38 3.36
CA PRO A 75 15.94 9.42 3.65
C PRO A 75 15.52 10.47 4.67
N SER A 76 16.32 10.68 5.72
CA SER A 76 15.97 11.64 6.79
C SER A 76 16.11 13.08 6.31
N ALA A 77 17.24 13.40 5.66
CA ALA A 77 17.46 14.74 5.09
C ALA A 77 16.47 15.05 3.95
N LEU A 78 16.15 14.08 3.09
CA LEU A 78 15.17 14.23 2.01
C LEU A 78 13.75 14.44 2.55
N ALA A 79 13.35 13.68 3.58
CA ALA A 79 12.06 13.87 4.24
C ALA A 79 11.96 15.25 4.87
N SER A 80 13.00 15.66 5.62
CA SER A 80 13.09 16.99 6.22
C SER A 80 13.07 18.11 5.18
N PHE A 81 13.72 17.92 4.03
CA PHE A 81 13.63 18.89 2.92
C PHE A 81 12.20 19.06 2.43
N ILE A 82 11.49 17.96 2.19
CA ILE A 82 10.09 17.99 1.70
C ILE A 82 9.16 18.60 2.75
N GLU A 83 9.36 18.31 4.03
CA GLU A 83 8.58 18.88 5.13
C GLU A 83 8.80 20.40 5.24
N ASN A 84 10.05 20.86 5.19
CA ASN A 84 10.40 22.26 5.40
C ASN A 84 10.12 23.15 4.19
N TYR A 85 10.34 22.65 2.97
CA TYR A 85 10.29 23.45 1.74
C TYR A 85 9.15 23.06 0.80
N GLY A 86 8.50 21.92 1.03
CA GLY A 86 7.49 21.37 0.14
C GLY A 86 8.07 20.79 -1.15
N THR A 87 7.20 20.57 -2.14
CA THR A 87 7.55 19.97 -3.44
C THR A 87 7.50 20.96 -4.60
N HIS A 88 6.81 22.08 -4.41
CA HIS A 88 6.50 23.05 -5.44
C HIS A 88 6.54 24.48 -4.89
N ILE A 89 6.85 25.43 -5.76
CA ILE A 89 6.79 26.86 -5.48
C ILE A 89 5.57 27.46 -6.17
N ILE A 90 4.91 28.39 -5.49
CA ILE A 90 3.77 29.14 -6.04
C ILE A 90 4.29 30.17 -7.06
N THR A 91 3.84 30.08 -8.32
CA THR A 91 4.20 31.02 -9.40
C THR A 91 3.13 32.08 -9.65
N SER A 92 1.88 31.78 -9.29
CA SER A 92 0.81 32.76 -9.31
C SER A 92 -0.27 32.42 -8.30
N VAL A 93 -1.01 33.46 -7.93
CA VAL A 93 -2.17 33.39 -7.04
C VAL A 93 -3.32 34.14 -7.69
N THR A 94 -4.46 33.47 -7.86
CA THR A 94 -5.71 34.11 -8.27
C THR A 94 -6.53 34.42 -7.02
N VAL A 95 -6.91 35.69 -6.86
CA VAL A 95 -7.62 36.21 -5.69
C VAL A 95 -9.04 36.61 -6.09
N GLY A 96 -10.02 36.27 -5.25
CA GLY A 96 -11.43 36.58 -5.47
C GLY A 96 -12.35 35.76 -4.59
N GLY A 97 -13.46 35.27 -5.16
CA GLY A 97 -14.44 34.44 -4.47
C GLY A 97 -14.69 33.13 -5.21
N LYS A 98 -14.99 32.06 -4.48
CA LYS A 98 -15.29 30.74 -5.04
C LYS A 98 -16.30 30.03 -4.15
N ASP A 99 -17.35 29.49 -4.75
CA ASP A 99 -18.33 28.64 -4.07
C ASP A 99 -18.59 27.43 -4.97
N GLU A 100 -18.03 26.30 -4.57
CA GLU A 100 -18.03 25.07 -5.36
C GLU A 100 -18.47 23.88 -4.51
N VAL A 101 -19.11 22.92 -5.19
CA VAL A 101 -19.52 21.65 -4.64
C VAL A 101 -18.75 20.54 -5.32
N TYR A 102 -18.10 19.71 -4.52
CA TYR A 102 -17.32 18.56 -4.95
C TYR A 102 -18.10 17.30 -4.59
N ILE A 103 -18.32 16.44 -5.57
CA ILE A 103 -19.18 15.26 -5.42
C ILE A 103 -18.38 14.01 -5.77
N LYS A 104 -18.37 13.05 -4.85
CA LYS A 104 -17.80 11.71 -5.03
C LYS A 104 -18.91 10.68 -5.12
N GLN A 105 -18.92 9.91 -6.19
CA GLN A 105 -19.71 8.69 -6.29
C GLN A 105 -18.83 7.51 -5.88
N HIS A 106 -19.22 6.78 -4.83
CA HIS A 106 -18.48 5.60 -4.38
C HIS A 106 -18.69 4.42 -5.34
N SER A 107 -17.74 3.48 -5.38
CA SER A 107 -17.78 2.29 -6.24
C SER A 107 -18.97 1.37 -5.94
N SER A 108 -19.52 1.41 -4.72
CA SER A 108 -20.73 0.67 -4.32
C SER A 108 -22.03 1.25 -4.88
N SER A 109 -22.01 2.51 -5.34
CA SER A 109 -23.21 3.21 -5.82
C SER A 109 -23.79 2.55 -7.07
N GLN A 110 -25.09 2.25 -6.99
CA GLN A 110 -25.85 1.63 -8.08
C GLN A 110 -26.31 2.62 -9.16
N LEU A 111 -26.11 3.92 -8.97
CA LEU A 111 -26.54 4.94 -9.93
C LEU A 111 -25.79 4.84 -11.25
N SER A 112 -26.53 4.99 -12.35
CA SER A 112 -25.97 5.17 -13.69
C SER A 112 -25.30 6.54 -13.84
N GLU A 113 -24.51 6.72 -14.90
CA GLU A 113 -23.86 7.99 -15.19
C GLU A 113 -24.87 9.14 -15.43
N LEU A 114 -26.01 8.83 -16.07
CA LEU A 114 -27.06 9.82 -16.35
C LEU A 114 -27.75 10.28 -15.07
N GLU A 115 -28.11 9.33 -14.19
CA GLU A 115 -28.70 9.65 -12.88
C GLU A 115 -27.73 10.45 -12.03
N PHE A 116 -26.45 10.06 -11.99
CA PHE A 116 -25.41 10.80 -11.28
C PHE A 116 -25.30 12.25 -11.80
N LYS A 117 -25.26 12.46 -13.12
CA LYS A 117 -25.25 13.80 -13.74
C LYS A 117 -26.48 14.62 -13.37
N ASN A 118 -27.66 14.01 -13.31
CA ASN A 118 -28.89 14.69 -12.90
C ASN A 118 -28.83 15.12 -11.43
N TYR A 119 -28.33 14.26 -10.53
CA TYR A 119 -28.12 14.60 -9.13
C TYR A 119 -27.13 15.75 -8.95
N VAL A 120 -26.02 15.74 -9.67
CA VAL A 120 -25.04 16.85 -9.64
C VAL A 120 -25.70 18.17 -10.00
N ARG A 121 -26.54 18.19 -11.05
CA ARG A 121 -27.26 19.38 -11.48
C ARG A 121 -28.28 19.84 -10.44
N GLU A 122 -28.96 18.91 -9.78
CA GLU A 122 -29.94 19.23 -8.74
C GLU A 122 -29.28 19.84 -7.51
N ILE A 123 -28.15 19.29 -7.07
CA ILE A 123 -27.32 19.83 -5.98
C ILE A 123 -26.87 21.26 -6.30
N GLY A 124 -26.36 21.47 -7.52
CA GLY A 124 -25.99 22.81 -7.99
C GLY A 124 -27.16 23.78 -7.96
N ARG A 125 -28.32 23.37 -8.48
CA ARG A 125 -29.54 24.20 -8.45
C ARG A 125 -29.94 24.57 -7.03
N GLU A 126 -29.99 23.61 -6.11
CA GLU A 126 -30.36 23.87 -4.70
C GLU A 126 -29.37 24.81 -3.99
N ARG A 127 -28.07 24.65 -4.28
CA ARG A 127 -27.00 25.46 -3.68
C ARG A 127 -26.98 26.89 -4.20
N PHE A 128 -27.15 27.07 -5.51
CA PHE A 128 -26.91 28.35 -6.19
C PHE A 128 -28.18 29.09 -6.61
N SER A 129 -29.38 28.55 -6.38
CA SER A 129 -30.65 29.27 -6.58
C SER A 129 -30.97 30.18 -5.40
N ASP A 130 -31.47 31.38 -5.69
CA ASP A 130 -31.95 32.32 -4.67
C ASP A 130 -33.22 31.81 -3.95
N VAL A 131 -33.38 32.26 -2.70
CA VAL A 131 -34.33 31.72 -1.70
C VAL A 131 -35.80 31.77 -2.16
N GLU A 132 -36.14 32.68 -3.09
CA GLU A 132 -37.52 32.85 -3.59
C GLU A 132 -38.08 31.64 -4.35
N ASN A 133 -37.24 30.68 -4.77
CA ASN A 133 -37.64 29.44 -5.44
C ASN A 133 -37.56 28.18 -4.54
N LYS A 134 -37.33 28.32 -3.22
CA LYS A 134 -37.19 27.19 -2.29
C LYS A 134 -38.51 26.76 -1.61
N SER A 135 -39.65 26.93 -2.27
CA SER A 135 -40.91 26.34 -1.83
C SER A 135 -41.05 24.90 -2.35
N ASN A 136 -41.03 23.93 -1.43
CA ASN A 136 -41.42 22.51 -1.59
C ASN A 136 -40.40 21.46 -2.04
N ALA A 137 -39.08 21.70 -2.00
CA ALA A 137 -38.11 20.62 -2.23
C ALA A 137 -37.80 19.87 -0.92
N THR A 138 -38.04 18.57 -0.87
CA THR A 138 -37.56 17.70 0.21
C THR A 138 -36.03 17.72 0.24
N PRO A 139 -35.38 17.83 1.42
CA PRO A 139 -33.93 17.77 1.52
C PRO A 139 -33.42 16.48 0.89
N ILE A 140 -32.51 16.57 -0.08
CA ILE A 140 -31.95 15.39 -0.74
C ILE A 140 -31.13 14.62 0.30
N ASN A 141 -31.54 13.41 0.64
CA ASN A 141 -30.73 12.55 1.50
C ASN A 141 -29.56 11.96 0.68
N TYR A 142 -28.45 12.68 0.66
CA TYR A 142 -27.26 12.30 -0.09
C TYR A 142 -26.64 10.96 0.33
N SER A 143 -26.87 10.55 1.59
CA SER A 143 -26.26 9.36 2.20
C SER A 143 -26.85 8.05 1.70
N GLU A 144 -28.12 8.04 1.27
CA GLU A 144 -28.81 6.84 0.76
C GLU A 144 -28.30 6.35 -0.59
N LYS A 145 -27.51 7.18 -1.29
CA LYS A 145 -27.09 6.91 -2.67
C LYS A 145 -25.61 6.55 -2.81
N ASP A 146 -24.92 6.30 -1.69
CA ASP A 146 -23.48 6.06 -1.63
C ASP A 146 -22.70 7.19 -2.35
N MET A 147 -23.00 8.44 -1.97
CA MET A 147 -22.32 9.62 -2.47
C MET A 147 -21.80 10.47 -1.32
N THR A 148 -20.72 11.22 -1.57
CA THR A 148 -20.21 12.24 -0.66
C THR A 148 -20.25 13.59 -1.34
N VAL A 149 -20.94 14.56 -0.73
CA VAL A 149 -21.05 15.93 -1.21
C VAL A 149 -20.27 16.84 -0.28
N ILE A 150 -19.36 17.64 -0.84
CA ILE A 150 -18.42 18.49 -0.10
C ILE A 150 -18.58 19.92 -0.59
N PHE A 151 -19.09 20.80 0.26
CA PHE A 151 -19.22 22.23 -0.03
C PHE A 151 -17.91 22.95 0.33
N ARG A 152 -17.38 23.75 -0.59
CA ARG A 152 -16.17 24.54 -0.41
C ARG A 152 -16.40 25.97 -0.88
N ARG A 153 -16.51 26.89 0.08
CA ARG A 153 -16.58 28.33 -0.14
C ARG A 153 -15.27 29.00 0.30
N ARG A 154 -14.81 29.99 -0.46
CA ARG A 154 -13.57 30.78 -0.26
C ARG A 154 -13.84 32.22 -0.70
N GLY A 155 -13.47 33.19 0.12
CA GLY A 155 -13.69 34.61 -0.16
C GLY A 155 -15.17 35.03 -0.04
N GLY A 156 -15.39 36.32 0.17
CA GLY A 156 -16.67 36.87 0.59
C GLY A 156 -16.99 36.60 2.06
N CYS A 157 -18.20 36.95 2.48
CA CYS A 157 -18.69 36.73 3.84
C CYS A 157 -19.39 35.37 3.95
N ASP A 158 -18.79 34.43 4.70
CA ASP A 158 -19.33 33.07 4.86
C ASP A 158 -20.68 33.01 5.60
N LEU A 159 -21.06 34.07 6.31
CA LEU A 159 -22.35 34.17 6.99
C LEU A 159 -23.53 34.39 6.02
N VAL A 160 -23.26 34.83 4.79
CA VAL A 160 -24.29 35.14 3.79
C VAL A 160 -24.71 33.85 3.08
N GLN A 161 -25.93 33.37 3.33
CA GLN A 161 -26.43 32.12 2.77
C GLN A 161 -26.82 32.23 1.28
N SER A 162 -27.48 33.33 0.93
CA SER A 162 -27.89 33.64 -0.44
C SER A 162 -26.66 33.75 -1.34
N PHE A 163 -26.69 33.01 -2.45
CA PHE A 163 -25.57 33.01 -3.39
C PHE A 163 -25.42 34.39 -4.03
N SER A 164 -26.52 35.00 -4.50
CA SER A 164 -26.50 36.33 -5.12
C SER A 164 -25.95 37.42 -4.19
N ASP A 165 -26.35 37.40 -2.92
CA ASP A 165 -25.85 38.37 -1.93
C ASP A 165 -24.39 38.10 -1.58
N TRP A 166 -23.99 36.84 -1.45
CA TRP A 166 -22.61 36.45 -1.17
C TRP A 166 -21.66 36.98 -2.27
N LYS A 167 -22.06 36.93 -3.55
CA LYS A 167 -21.25 37.50 -4.65
C LYS A 167 -20.90 38.96 -4.42
N GLY A 168 -21.85 39.75 -3.92
CA GLY A 168 -21.65 41.18 -3.62
C GLY A 168 -20.59 41.43 -2.53
N THR A 169 -20.34 40.46 -1.66
CA THR A 169 -19.35 40.56 -0.59
C THR A 169 -17.92 40.18 -1.00
N VAL A 170 -17.75 39.55 -2.17
CA VAL A 170 -16.43 39.05 -2.61
C VAL A 170 -15.42 40.19 -2.80
N ALA A 171 -15.86 41.34 -3.30
CA ALA A 171 -14.99 42.49 -3.54
C ALA A 171 -14.41 43.08 -2.23
N SER A 172 -15.17 43.04 -1.13
CA SER A 172 -14.75 43.59 0.16
C SER A 172 -13.98 42.59 1.02
N ALA A 173 -14.07 41.29 0.75
CA ALA A 173 -13.38 40.24 1.50
C ALA A 173 -12.86 39.10 0.61
N PRO A 174 -11.99 39.36 -0.39
CA PRO A 174 -11.53 38.30 -1.28
C PRO A 174 -10.52 37.36 -0.60
N ASP A 175 -10.43 36.12 -1.10
CA ASP A 175 -9.45 35.12 -0.67
C ASP A 175 -8.76 34.48 -1.89
N VAL A 176 -7.73 33.67 -1.65
CA VAL A 176 -7.08 32.86 -2.68
C VAL A 176 -8.01 31.76 -3.16
N ILE A 177 -8.31 31.77 -4.46
CA ILE A 177 -9.24 30.84 -5.11
C ILE A 177 -8.56 29.92 -6.14
N GLY A 178 -7.29 30.19 -6.45
CA GLY A 178 -6.48 29.37 -7.34
C GLY A 178 -4.99 29.70 -7.22
N MET A 179 -4.14 28.71 -7.49
CA MET A 179 -2.69 28.86 -7.50
C MET A 179 -2.11 28.11 -8.70
N THR A 180 -0.99 28.59 -9.23
CA THR A 180 -0.15 27.79 -10.14
C THR A 180 1.18 27.49 -9.49
N PHE A 181 1.79 26.39 -9.90
CA PHE A 181 2.97 25.85 -9.26
C PHE A 181 4.12 25.62 -10.26
N LEU A 182 5.34 25.59 -9.74
CA LEU A 182 6.54 25.12 -10.42
C LEU A 182 7.26 24.13 -9.50
N SER A 183 7.67 22.98 -10.03
CA SER A 183 8.39 21.97 -9.24
C SER A 183 9.69 22.55 -8.69
N ILE A 184 9.93 22.42 -7.38
CA ILE A 184 11.16 22.94 -6.76
C ILE A 184 12.41 22.31 -7.40
N VAL A 185 12.28 21.04 -7.82
CA VAL A 185 13.34 20.26 -8.49
C VAL A 185 13.78 20.91 -9.81
N SER A 186 12.86 21.59 -10.51
CA SER A 186 13.19 22.27 -11.79
C SER A 186 14.12 23.46 -11.60
N LEU A 187 14.15 24.05 -10.41
CA LEU A 187 14.98 25.20 -10.04
C LEU A 187 16.31 24.81 -9.38
N VAL A 188 16.53 23.51 -9.16
CA VAL A 188 17.80 22.99 -8.64
C VAL A 188 18.79 22.92 -9.78
N ASP A 189 20.00 23.43 -9.56
CA ASP A 189 21.13 23.32 -10.47
C ASP A 189 21.46 21.84 -10.75
N ASP A 190 22.26 21.55 -11.78
CA ASP A 190 22.63 20.16 -12.11
C ASP A 190 23.69 19.60 -11.12
N ILE A 191 23.24 19.36 -9.89
CA ILE A 191 24.02 18.75 -8.81
C ILE A 191 23.59 17.29 -8.58
N PRO A 192 24.47 16.41 -8.08
CA PRO A 192 24.11 15.01 -7.81
C PRO A 192 22.84 14.84 -6.96
N GLY A 193 22.67 15.71 -5.95
CA GLY A 193 21.50 15.70 -5.06
C GLY A 193 20.16 15.96 -5.77
N LYS A 194 20.15 16.61 -6.94
CA LYS A 194 18.92 16.88 -7.71
C LYS A 194 18.17 15.60 -8.05
N LYS A 195 18.87 14.54 -8.45
CA LYS A 195 18.24 13.25 -8.79
C LYS A 195 17.63 12.58 -7.58
N HIS A 196 18.28 12.68 -6.42
CA HIS A 196 17.76 12.15 -5.16
C HIS A 196 16.52 12.91 -4.70
N LEU A 197 16.55 14.25 -4.74
CA LEU A 197 15.39 15.06 -4.43
C LEU A 197 14.22 14.80 -5.40
N ALA A 198 14.50 14.75 -6.71
CA ALA A 198 13.51 14.43 -7.73
C ALA A 198 12.79 13.11 -7.41
N ARG A 199 13.57 12.07 -7.11
CA ARG A 199 13.04 10.75 -6.77
C ARG A 199 12.23 10.76 -5.47
N ALA A 200 12.71 11.45 -4.43
CA ALA A 200 11.98 11.56 -3.16
C ALA A 200 10.65 12.31 -3.31
N VAL A 201 10.64 13.41 -4.09
CA VAL A 201 9.43 14.18 -4.41
C VAL A 201 8.44 13.34 -5.19
N GLU A 202 8.90 12.64 -6.24
CA GLU A 202 8.06 11.74 -7.04
C GLU A 202 7.41 10.66 -6.15
N LEU A 203 8.21 10.02 -5.30
CA LEU A 203 7.74 9.01 -4.35
C LEU A 203 6.72 9.59 -3.36
N TYR A 204 6.99 10.75 -2.76
CA TYR A 204 6.04 11.40 -1.85
C TYR A 204 4.73 11.79 -2.55
N LEU A 205 4.79 12.33 -3.77
CA LEU A 205 3.60 12.68 -4.55
C LEU A 205 2.80 11.43 -4.95
N THR A 206 3.50 10.36 -5.33
CA THR A 206 2.89 9.10 -5.80
C THR A 206 2.22 8.31 -4.68
N TYR A 207 2.84 8.25 -3.50
CA TYR A 207 2.38 7.37 -2.43
C TYR A 207 1.72 8.11 -1.27
N LYS A 208 2.02 9.40 -1.10
CA LYS A 208 1.50 10.26 -0.03
C LYS A 208 1.54 9.60 1.36
N PRO A 209 2.69 9.03 1.80
CA PRO A 209 2.81 8.61 3.18
C PRO A 209 2.61 9.82 4.11
N PRO A 210 2.14 9.62 5.36
CA PRO A 210 2.14 10.67 6.37
C PRO A 210 3.54 11.29 6.49
N ILE A 211 3.61 12.61 6.70
CA ILE A 211 4.89 13.33 6.62
C ILE A 211 5.87 12.84 7.69
N GLU A 212 5.37 12.45 8.85
CA GLU A 212 6.11 11.90 9.98
C GLU A 212 6.73 10.53 9.68
N GLU A 213 6.16 9.81 8.70
CA GLU A 213 6.58 8.47 8.28
C GLU A 213 7.47 8.52 7.02
N LEU A 214 7.61 9.69 6.39
CA LEU A 214 8.25 9.84 5.08
C LEU A 214 9.70 9.35 5.10
N GLN A 215 10.45 9.60 6.19
CA GLN A 215 11.83 9.11 6.29
C GLN A 215 11.90 7.57 6.26
N TYR A 216 11.01 6.88 6.98
CA TYR A 216 10.97 5.42 7.03
C TYR A 216 10.51 4.85 5.69
N PHE A 217 9.51 5.50 5.09
CA PHE A 217 9.05 5.17 3.76
C PHE A 217 10.19 5.24 2.74
N LEU A 218 10.94 6.35 2.71
CA LEU A 218 12.06 6.56 1.77
C LEU A 218 13.20 5.57 2.02
N ASP A 219 13.48 5.23 3.28
CA ASP A 219 14.53 4.27 3.64
C ASP A 219 14.19 2.83 3.22
N PHE A 220 12.90 2.50 3.14
CA PHE A 220 12.41 1.22 2.63
C PHE A 220 12.31 1.16 1.10
N GLN A 221 12.60 2.25 0.37
CA GLN A 221 12.62 2.26 -1.11
C GLN A 221 13.91 1.66 -1.68
N VAL A 222 14.21 0.43 -1.25
CA VAL A 222 15.33 -0.38 -1.73
C VAL A 222 14.83 -1.53 -2.61
N PRO A 223 15.66 -2.10 -3.50
CA PRO A 223 15.24 -3.20 -4.35
C PRO A 223 14.71 -4.39 -3.55
N LEU A 224 13.58 -4.97 -3.96
CA LEU A 224 13.02 -6.19 -3.37
C LEU A 224 13.63 -7.42 -4.05
N VAL A 225 14.04 -8.39 -3.25
CA VAL A 225 14.67 -9.64 -3.71
C VAL A 225 13.90 -10.83 -3.15
N TRP A 226 13.77 -11.89 -3.96
CA TRP A 226 13.18 -13.15 -3.55
C TRP A 226 14.25 -14.15 -3.11
N ALA A 227 13.96 -14.88 -2.04
CA ALA A 227 14.73 -16.01 -1.57
C ALA A 227 13.85 -17.28 -1.50
N PRO A 228 14.27 -18.41 -2.10
CA PRO A 228 15.47 -18.55 -2.95
C PRO A 228 15.36 -17.68 -4.21
N ALA A 229 16.51 -17.26 -4.75
CA ALA A 229 16.52 -16.52 -6.00
C ALA A 229 15.89 -17.36 -7.12
N PRO A 230 15.11 -16.75 -8.04
CA PRO A 230 14.57 -17.47 -9.18
C PRO A 230 15.70 -18.19 -9.93
N PRO A 231 15.47 -19.41 -10.44
CA PRO A 231 16.49 -20.12 -11.20
C PRO A 231 16.89 -19.28 -12.43
N GLY A 232 18.10 -18.71 -12.40
CA GLY A 232 18.73 -18.10 -13.56
C GLY A 232 19.20 -19.17 -14.55
N ILE A 233 19.50 -18.76 -15.79
CA ILE A 233 19.96 -19.58 -16.92
C ILE A 233 21.21 -20.45 -16.60
N ALA A 234 21.84 -20.30 -15.45
CA ALA A 234 22.90 -21.19 -14.97
C ALA A 234 22.31 -22.47 -14.36
N GLY A 235 22.39 -23.55 -15.13
CA GLY A 235 21.95 -24.91 -14.81
C GLY A 235 22.65 -25.54 -13.59
N HIS A 236 22.30 -25.10 -12.40
CA HIS A 236 22.56 -25.88 -11.20
C HIS A 236 21.49 -26.97 -11.08
N HIS A 237 21.78 -28.11 -11.70
CA HIS A 237 21.14 -29.39 -11.40
C HIS A 237 21.40 -29.74 -9.93
N ARG A 238 20.64 -29.15 -9.02
CA ARG A 238 20.59 -29.57 -7.62
C ARG A 238 20.08 -31.02 -7.62
N LYS A 239 20.83 -31.94 -6.99
CA LYS A 239 20.35 -33.32 -6.75
C LYS A 239 18.99 -33.22 -6.07
N GLU A 240 17.98 -33.88 -6.63
CA GLU A 240 16.62 -33.81 -6.09
C GLU A 240 16.62 -34.36 -4.66
N PRO A 241 16.31 -33.53 -3.64
CA PRO A 241 16.15 -34.06 -2.29
C PRO A 241 14.97 -35.03 -2.27
N VAL A 242 15.04 -36.04 -1.39
CA VAL A 242 13.90 -36.90 -1.09
C VAL A 242 12.83 -36.03 -0.42
N CYS A 243 11.91 -35.49 -1.22
CA CYS A 243 10.85 -34.65 -0.71
C CYS A 243 9.77 -35.53 -0.04
N PRO A 244 9.37 -35.25 1.21
CA PRO A 244 8.14 -35.82 1.74
C PRO A 244 6.96 -35.36 0.87
N SER A 245 5.88 -36.12 0.86
CA SER A 245 4.72 -35.83 0.00
C SER A 245 3.42 -35.86 0.77
N LEU A 246 2.54 -34.92 0.45
CA LEU A 246 1.13 -34.96 0.83
C LEU A 246 0.36 -35.75 -0.22
N GLN A 247 -0.44 -36.70 0.24
CA GLN A 247 -1.34 -37.47 -0.61
C GLN A 247 -2.78 -37.11 -0.27
N PHE A 248 -3.61 -36.85 -1.28
CA PHE A 248 -4.98 -36.37 -1.07
C PHE A 248 -6.04 -37.49 -1.12
N SER A 249 -5.68 -38.67 -1.63
CA SER A 249 -6.51 -39.88 -1.67
C SER A 249 -5.62 -41.12 -1.94
N LEU A 250 -6.13 -42.32 -1.66
CA LEU A 250 -5.38 -43.59 -1.73
C LEU A 250 -4.59 -43.81 -3.05
N MET A 251 -5.16 -43.41 -4.19
CA MET A 251 -4.53 -43.50 -5.53
C MET A 251 -4.42 -42.12 -6.20
N GLY A 252 -4.45 -41.04 -5.42
CA GLY A 252 -4.44 -39.67 -5.93
C GLY A 252 -3.06 -39.09 -6.18
N PRO A 253 -2.99 -37.88 -6.77
CA PRO A 253 -1.73 -37.18 -6.98
C PRO A 253 -1.03 -36.88 -5.66
N LYS A 254 0.31 -36.93 -5.71
CA LYS A 254 1.20 -36.57 -4.61
C LYS A 254 1.74 -35.15 -4.82
N LEU A 255 1.63 -34.32 -3.80
CA LEU A 255 2.27 -33.01 -3.74
C LEU A 255 3.54 -33.15 -2.91
N PHE A 256 4.69 -33.04 -3.55
CA PHE A 256 5.98 -33.06 -2.87
C PHE A 256 6.21 -31.74 -2.14
N ILE A 257 6.83 -31.78 -0.97
CA ILE A 257 7.11 -30.60 -0.16
C ILE A 257 8.62 -30.37 -0.14
N SER A 258 9.04 -29.16 -0.52
CA SER A 258 10.43 -28.73 -0.37
C SER A 258 10.71 -28.44 1.11
N THR A 259 11.62 -29.21 1.70
CA THR A 259 12.06 -29.03 3.10
C THR A 259 13.30 -28.15 3.22
N GLU A 260 13.67 -27.44 2.14
CA GLU A 260 14.80 -26.49 2.13
C GLU A 260 14.58 -25.39 3.17
N GLN A 261 15.59 -25.16 4.01
CA GLN A 261 15.59 -24.04 4.95
C GLN A 261 16.04 -22.78 4.23
N ILE A 262 15.15 -21.79 4.17
CA ILE A 262 15.46 -20.51 3.56
C ILE A 262 15.79 -19.54 4.69
N SER A 263 16.93 -18.87 4.59
CA SER A 263 17.33 -17.78 5.48
C SER A 263 17.89 -16.63 4.65
N VAL A 264 17.47 -15.41 4.99
CA VAL A 264 17.91 -14.17 4.33
C VAL A 264 18.90 -13.38 5.19
N GLY A 265 19.34 -13.95 6.32
CA GLY A 265 20.24 -13.29 7.27
C GLY A 265 19.64 -12.00 7.84
N ARG A 266 20.46 -10.95 7.96
CA ARG A 266 20.06 -9.63 8.47
C ARG A 266 19.41 -8.77 7.39
N ARG A 267 18.35 -9.29 6.78
CA ARG A 267 17.58 -8.61 5.74
C ARG A 267 16.11 -8.68 6.13
N PRO A 268 15.43 -7.53 6.31
CA PRO A 268 14.04 -7.55 6.73
C PRO A 268 13.17 -8.20 5.65
N VAL A 269 12.33 -9.17 6.06
CA VAL A 269 11.34 -9.82 5.20
C VAL A 269 10.08 -8.97 5.16
N VAL A 270 9.56 -8.73 3.96
CA VAL A 270 8.39 -7.86 3.70
C VAL A 270 7.24 -8.61 3.01
N GLY A 271 7.46 -9.87 2.65
CA GLY A 271 6.44 -10.70 2.02
C GLY A 271 6.78 -12.19 1.97
N LEU A 272 5.75 -13.00 1.74
CA LEU A 272 5.79 -14.46 1.64
C LEU A 272 4.94 -14.90 0.45
N LYS A 273 5.32 -15.99 -0.21
CA LYS A 273 4.44 -16.67 -1.17
C LYS A 273 4.71 -18.17 -1.21
N LEU A 274 3.71 -18.92 -1.64
CA LEU A 274 3.84 -20.33 -1.99
C LEU A 274 4.00 -20.47 -3.49
N LEU A 275 4.84 -21.39 -3.94
CA LEU A 275 5.05 -21.70 -5.36
C LEU A 275 5.08 -23.20 -5.59
N LEU A 276 4.66 -23.61 -6.79
CA LEU A 276 4.89 -24.96 -7.29
C LEU A 276 6.11 -24.96 -8.22
N GLU A 277 7.10 -25.78 -7.87
CA GLU A 277 8.35 -25.93 -8.57
C GLU A 277 8.40 -27.23 -9.37
N GLY A 278 9.38 -27.31 -10.26
CA GLY A 278 9.64 -28.46 -11.13
C GLY A 278 8.76 -28.50 -12.39
N ALA A 279 9.18 -29.31 -13.36
CA ALA A 279 8.50 -29.44 -14.65
C ALA A 279 7.05 -29.93 -14.53
N LYS A 280 6.74 -30.69 -13.47
CA LYS A 280 5.40 -31.21 -13.18
C LYS A 280 4.55 -30.28 -12.31
N GLN A 281 5.10 -29.15 -11.85
CA GLN A 281 4.39 -28.22 -10.94
C GLN A 281 3.78 -28.94 -9.73
N ASN A 282 4.53 -29.86 -9.14
CA ASN A 282 4.07 -30.75 -8.08
C ASN A 282 4.96 -30.71 -6.83
N ARG A 283 5.84 -29.72 -6.73
CA ARG A 283 6.70 -29.49 -5.56
C ARG A 283 6.35 -28.16 -4.92
N LEU A 284 5.74 -28.18 -3.75
CA LEU A 284 5.42 -26.97 -2.98
C LEU A 284 6.68 -26.42 -2.32
N ALA A 285 6.96 -25.14 -2.55
CA ALA A 285 8.01 -24.38 -1.88
C ALA A 285 7.45 -23.09 -1.31
N ILE A 286 8.08 -22.58 -0.24
CA ILE A 286 7.83 -21.24 0.30
C ILE A 286 8.94 -20.30 -0.16
N HIS A 287 8.60 -19.07 -0.50
CA HIS A 287 9.56 -18.05 -0.93
C HIS A 287 9.37 -16.80 -0.07
N LEU A 288 10.47 -16.12 0.26
CA LEU A 288 10.52 -14.92 1.08
C LEU A 288 10.90 -13.72 0.22
N GLN A 289 10.13 -12.64 0.29
CA GLN A 289 10.50 -11.35 -0.26
C GLN A 289 11.19 -10.53 0.83
N HIS A 290 12.39 -10.04 0.55
CA HIS A 290 13.17 -9.28 1.52
C HIS A 290 13.80 -8.05 0.86
N LEU A 291 14.22 -7.11 1.71
CA LEU A 291 14.95 -5.94 1.26
C LEU A 291 16.35 -6.31 0.74
N GLY A 292 16.71 -5.76 -0.41
CA GLY A 292 17.98 -5.99 -1.11
C GLY A 292 19.18 -5.32 -0.43
N SER A 293 18.94 -4.39 0.48
CA SER A 293 19.93 -3.81 1.39
C SER A 293 19.27 -3.54 2.74
N LEU A 294 20.08 -3.50 3.81
CA LEU A 294 19.60 -3.14 5.14
C LEU A 294 19.27 -1.63 5.16
N PRO A 295 18.04 -1.20 5.49
CA PRO A 295 17.70 0.22 5.58
C PRO A 295 18.55 0.92 6.65
N LYS A 296 18.85 2.21 6.44
CA LYS A 296 19.74 2.99 7.31
C LYS A 296 19.23 3.04 8.75
N ILE A 297 17.93 3.07 8.94
CA ILE A 297 17.30 3.08 10.26
C ILE A 297 17.59 1.83 11.08
N PHE A 298 17.87 0.70 10.43
CA PHE A 298 18.26 -0.52 11.12
C PHE A 298 19.74 -0.56 11.48
N LEU A 299 20.60 0.28 10.91
CA LEU A 299 22.04 0.19 11.15
C LEU A 299 22.42 0.26 12.63
N PRO A 300 21.86 1.18 13.46
CA PRO A 300 22.19 1.23 14.88
C PRO A 300 21.77 -0.04 15.66
N HIS A 301 20.80 -0.79 15.15
CA HIS A 301 20.16 -1.91 15.84
C HIS A 301 20.56 -3.28 15.28
N TRP A 302 20.95 -3.33 14.01
CA TRP A 302 20.99 -4.57 13.25
C TRP A 302 22.14 -4.67 12.23
N ASP A 303 23.04 -3.70 12.19
CA ASP A 303 24.27 -3.80 11.41
C ASP A 303 25.14 -4.98 11.88
N SER A 304 25.99 -5.51 11.00
CA SER A 304 26.81 -6.71 11.16
C SER A 304 27.58 -6.78 12.50
N HIS A 305 28.04 -5.64 13.02
CA HIS A 305 28.78 -5.54 14.29
C HIS A 305 27.90 -5.63 15.54
N ILE A 306 26.59 -5.42 15.42
CA ILE A 306 25.65 -5.51 16.54
C ILE A 306 25.39 -6.98 16.90
N THR A 307 25.55 -7.33 18.17
CA THR A 307 25.28 -8.68 18.67
C THR A 307 23.80 -8.88 18.96
N ILE A 308 23.16 -9.81 18.24
CA ILE A 308 21.71 -10.06 18.33
C ILE A 308 21.35 -11.46 18.85
N GLY A 309 22.36 -12.26 19.19
CA GLY A 309 22.20 -13.68 19.49
C GLY A 309 21.91 -14.54 18.24
N PRO A 310 21.83 -15.87 18.38
CA PRO A 310 21.50 -16.75 17.27
C PRO A 310 20.02 -16.60 16.88
N PRO A 311 19.69 -16.69 15.58
CA PRO A 311 18.30 -16.70 15.15
C PRO A 311 17.61 -17.99 15.61
N LYS A 312 16.31 -17.91 15.90
CA LYS A 312 15.53 -18.99 16.53
C LYS A 312 14.45 -19.50 15.60
N TRP A 313 14.44 -20.81 15.36
CA TRP A 313 13.35 -21.47 14.65
C TRP A 313 12.16 -21.64 15.59
N GLN A 314 10.97 -21.25 15.13
CA GLN A 314 9.70 -21.56 15.78
C GLN A 314 8.74 -22.18 14.79
N GLY A 315 7.85 -23.02 15.29
CA GLY A 315 6.82 -23.68 14.52
C GLY A 315 5.75 -24.25 15.44
N PRO A 316 4.69 -24.80 14.85
CA PRO A 316 3.61 -25.38 15.62
C PRO A 316 4.04 -26.65 16.36
N GLU A 317 3.36 -26.95 17.46
CA GLU A 317 3.53 -28.19 18.20
C GLU A 317 2.85 -29.35 17.47
N GLU A 318 3.58 -30.45 17.27
CA GLU A 318 3.14 -31.62 16.50
C GLU A 318 1.92 -32.33 17.11
N GLN A 319 1.69 -32.17 18.42
CA GLN A 319 0.60 -32.83 19.14
C GLN A 319 -0.68 -31.97 19.23
N ASP A 320 -0.64 -30.68 18.88
CA ASP A 320 -1.82 -29.80 18.96
C ASP A 320 -2.72 -29.93 17.72
N SER A 321 -3.43 -31.06 17.66
CA SER A 321 -4.36 -31.39 16.56
C SER A 321 -5.54 -30.41 16.40
N ARG A 322 -5.78 -29.49 17.34
CA ARG A 322 -6.83 -28.46 17.24
C ARG A 322 -6.60 -27.53 16.05
N TRP A 323 -5.36 -27.39 15.61
CA TRP A 323 -4.97 -26.56 14.48
C TRP A 323 -4.89 -27.33 13.16
N PHE A 324 -5.28 -28.61 13.12
CA PHE A 324 -5.17 -29.42 11.90
C PHE A 324 -6.43 -29.30 11.06
N GLU A 325 -6.31 -28.58 9.95
CA GLU A 325 -7.41 -28.38 9.02
C GLU A 325 -7.27 -29.28 7.79
N PRO A 326 -8.29 -30.05 7.40
CA PRO A 326 -8.23 -30.89 6.21
C PRO A 326 -8.29 -30.06 4.93
N ILE A 327 -7.47 -30.40 3.93
CA ILE A 327 -7.43 -29.64 2.65
C ILE A 327 -8.62 -29.96 1.75
N LYS A 328 -8.94 -31.25 1.59
CA LYS A 328 -10.08 -31.75 0.79
C LYS A 328 -10.83 -32.85 1.53
N TRP A 329 -10.14 -33.96 1.77
CA TRP A 329 -10.70 -35.14 2.42
C TRP A 329 -10.19 -35.23 3.86
N LYS A 330 -11.10 -35.49 4.81
CA LYS A 330 -10.82 -35.51 6.26
C LYS A 330 -9.78 -36.54 6.72
N ASN A 331 -9.43 -37.51 5.88
CA ASN A 331 -8.65 -38.68 6.29
C ASN A 331 -7.22 -38.72 5.73
N PHE A 332 -6.80 -37.77 4.88
CA PHE A 332 -5.51 -37.86 4.18
C PHE A 332 -4.58 -36.68 4.48
N ALA A 333 -4.74 -35.54 3.80
CA ALA A 333 -3.83 -34.40 3.93
C ALA A 333 -4.47 -33.25 4.72
N HIS A 334 -3.73 -32.77 5.73
CA HIS A 334 -4.11 -31.64 6.57
C HIS A 334 -3.02 -30.57 6.53
N VAL A 335 -3.36 -29.37 6.99
CA VAL A 335 -2.48 -28.23 7.18
C VAL A 335 -2.56 -27.81 8.65
N SER A 336 -1.41 -27.59 9.28
CA SER A 336 -1.36 -26.92 10.57
C SER A 336 -1.59 -25.41 10.38
N THR A 337 -2.69 -24.90 10.93
CA THR A 337 -3.12 -23.51 10.82
C THR A 337 -2.76 -22.66 12.03
N ALA A 338 -1.96 -23.22 12.93
CA ALA A 338 -1.46 -22.54 14.13
C ALA A 338 -0.66 -21.29 13.74
N PRO A 339 -0.96 -20.13 14.35
CA PRO A 339 -0.18 -18.92 14.14
C PRO A 339 1.23 -19.08 14.69
N ILE A 340 2.23 -18.75 13.87
CA ILE A 340 3.64 -18.75 14.25
C ILE A 340 4.06 -17.30 14.45
N GLU A 341 4.20 -16.93 15.70
CA GLU A 341 4.66 -15.61 16.13
C GLU A 341 5.66 -15.79 17.27
N TYR A 342 6.58 -14.84 17.39
CA TYR A 342 7.52 -14.85 18.50
C TYR A 342 6.94 -14.16 19.74
N THR A 343 6.50 -14.95 20.71
CA THR A 343 6.08 -14.47 22.04
C THR A 343 7.20 -14.74 23.05
N GLU A 344 7.73 -13.70 23.69
CA GLU A 344 8.66 -13.87 24.80
C GLU A 344 7.89 -14.33 26.05
N THR A 345 8.29 -15.48 26.59
CA THR A 345 7.75 -16.01 27.86
C THR A 345 8.58 -15.59 29.08
N ASN A 346 9.77 -15.02 28.88
CA ASN A 346 10.68 -14.65 29.96
C ASN A 346 11.02 -13.16 29.92
N ILE A 347 10.62 -12.45 30.98
CA ILE A 347 10.99 -11.06 31.26
C ILE A 347 12.44 -11.05 31.75
N THR A 348 13.40 -11.10 30.83
CA THR A 348 14.81 -10.83 31.16
C THR A 348 15.33 -9.73 30.25
N ASP A 349 15.27 -8.50 30.76
CA ASP A 349 16.12 -7.31 30.57
C ASP A 349 16.70 -6.92 29.19
N LEU A 350 16.23 -7.53 28.11
CA LEU A 350 16.80 -7.33 26.79
C LEU A 350 15.69 -6.95 25.80
N SER A 351 15.27 -5.69 25.87
CA SER A 351 14.31 -5.08 24.94
C SER A 351 14.70 -5.33 23.47
N GLY A 352 13.73 -5.72 22.66
CA GLY A 352 13.91 -5.90 21.22
C GLY A 352 12.74 -6.65 20.59
N VAL A 353 12.61 -6.53 19.29
CA VAL A 353 11.58 -7.20 18.50
C VAL A 353 12.18 -8.36 17.74
N TYR A 354 11.44 -9.46 17.59
CA TYR A 354 11.82 -10.55 16.72
C TYR A 354 11.05 -10.44 15.41
N ILE A 355 11.79 -10.44 14.30
CA ILE A 355 11.22 -10.39 12.95
C ILE A 355 11.56 -11.66 12.18
N VAL A 356 10.75 -11.99 11.18
CA VAL A 356 10.97 -13.16 10.33
C VAL A 356 12.14 -12.90 9.38
N THR A 357 13.05 -13.87 9.30
CA THR A 357 14.26 -13.85 8.46
C THR A 357 14.50 -15.18 7.76
N GLY A 358 13.57 -16.11 7.89
CA GLY A 358 13.66 -17.41 7.26
C GLY A 358 12.37 -18.19 7.40
N ALA A 359 12.21 -19.22 6.57
CA ALA A 359 11.08 -20.11 6.60
C ALA A 359 11.45 -21.50 6.09
N GLN A 360 10.68 -22.49 6.51
CA GLN A 360 10.81 -23.87 6.09
C GLN A 360 9.45 -24.55 6.12
N LEU A 361 9.12 -25.31 5.08
CA LEU A 361 7.98 -26.23 5.08
C LEU A 361 8.41 -27.61 5.55
N GLY A 362 7.50 -28.33 6.18
CA GLY A 362 7.72 -29.73 6.57
C GLY A 362 6.42 -30.52 6.61
N VAL A 363 6.54 -31.83 6.73
CA VAL A 363 5.42 -32.76 6.78
C VAL A 363 5.59 -33.65 8.00
N TRP A 364 4.57 -33.68 8.85
CA TRP A 364 4.43 -34.70 9.88
C TRP A 364 3.65 -35.88 9.32
N ASP A 365 4.12 -37.09 9.61
CA ASP A 365 3.52 -38.33 9.17
C ASP A 365 2.87 -39.06 10.35
N PHE A 366 1.55 -39.21 10.30
CA PHE A 366 0.73 -39.95 11.26
C PHE A 366 0.14 -41.21 10.62
N GLY A 367 0.85 -41.82 9.66
CA GLY A 367 0.47 -43.04 8.97
C GLY A 367 -0.54 -42.81 7.85
N ALA A 368 -1.84 -42.85 8.18
CA ALA A 368 -2.89 -42.59 7.18
C ALA A 368 -3.07 -41.08 6.91
N LYS A 369 -2.61 -40.24 7.84
CA LYS A 369 -2.73 -38.78 7.79
C LYS A 369 -1.36 -38.14 7.69
N SER A 370 -1.23 -37.15 6.81
CA SER A 370 -0.05 -36.28 6.71
C SER A 370 -0.45 -34.84 6.99
N VAL A 371 0.39 -34.11 7.71
CA VAL A 371 0.11 -32.72 8.11
C VAL A 371 1.25 -31.82 7.60
N LEU A 372 0.91 -30.88 6.73
CA LEU A 372 1.81 -29.82 6.30
C LEU A 372 1.97 -28.80 7.43
N HIS A 373 3.21 -28.47 7.79
CA HIS A 373 3.48 -27.44 8.78
C HIS A 373 4.50 -26.42 8.24
N LEU A 374 4.43 -25.21 8.78
CA LEU A 374 5.38 -24.12 8.52
C LEU A 374 6.28 -23.95 9.75
N LYS A 375 7.55 -23.62 9.53
CA LYS A 375 8.46 -23.12 10.55
C LYS A 375 9.01 -21.77 10.08
N LEU A 376 9.17 -20.83 10.98
CA LEU A 376 9.74 -19.52 10.73
C LEU A 376 11.02 -19.35 11.53
N LEU A 377 12.01 -18.70 10.92
CA LEU A 377 13.23 -18.30 11.58
C LEU A 377 13.11 -16.85 12.02
N PHE A 378 13.25 -16.61 13.31
CA PHE A 378 13.17 -15.29 13.92
C PHE A 378 14.55 -14.76 14.26
N SER A 379 14.81 -13.51 13.90
CA SER A 379 16.01 -12.78 14.30
C SER A 379 15.62 -11.59 15.16
N ARG A 380 16.39 -11.35 16.22
CA ARG A 380 16.17 -10.22 17.13
C ARG A 380 16.69 -8.92 16.52
N VAL A 381 15.93 -7.85 16.71
CA VAL A 381 16.27 -6.45 16.44
C VAL A 381 16.22 -5.70 17.78
N PRO A 382 17.35 -5.54 18.46
CA PRO A 382 17.46 -4.82 19.74
C PRO A 382 17.00 -3.37 19.67
N GLY A 383 16.51 -2.82 20.78
CA GLY A 383 16.15 -1.39 20.89
C GLY A 383 14.85 -0.98 20.21
N CYS A 384 14.33 -1.79 19.28
CA CYS A 384 13.05 -1.53 18.65
C CYS A 384 11.88 -2.13 19.45
N THR A 385 10.67 -1.62 19.21
CA THR A 385 9.40 -2.19 19.74
C THR A 385 8.33 -2.29 18.66
N ILE A 386 7.36 -3.19 18.81
CA ILE A 386 6.22 -3.28 17.88
C ILE A 386 5.25 -2.14 18.17
N ARG A 387 5.05 -1.25 17.20
CA ARG A 387 4.06 -0.17 17.29
C ARG A 387 2.65 -0.65 16.98
N ARG A 388 2.52 -1.41 15.88
CA ARG A 388 1.25 -1.92 15.37
C ARG A 388 1.49 -3.19 14.61
N SER A 389 0.58 -4.16 14.73
CA SER A 389 0.55 -5.37 13.90
C SER A 389 -0.79 -5.51 13.19
N VAL A 390 -0.78 -6.07 12.00
CA VAL A 390 -1.96 -6.39 11.20
C VAL A 390 -1.74 -7.73 10.52
N TRP A 391 -2.70 -8.64 10.64
CA TRP A 391 -2.73 -9.85 9.84
C TRP A 391 -3.21 -9.54 8.42
N ASP A 392 -2.64 -10.21 7.44
CA ASP A 392 -3.17 -10.14 6.08
C ASP A 392 -4.58 -10.73 6.03
N HIS A 393 -5.58 -9.84 5.99
CA HIS A 393 -6.98 -10.19 5.80
C HIS A 393 -7.36 -9.88 4.35
N SER A 394 -6.82 -10.64 3.40
CA SER A 394 -7.26 -10.52 2.02
C SER A 394 -8.20 -11.69 1.67
N PRO A 395 -9.52 -11.50 1.61
CA PRO A 395 -10.24 -11.99 0.46
C PRO A 395 -9.93 -11.03 -0.68
N SER A 396 -8.77 -11.16 -1.34
CA SER A 396 -8.44 -10.30 -2.48
C SER A 396 -9.42 -10.60 -3.62
N SER A 397 -10.47 -9.78 -3.72
CA SER A 397 -11.24 -9.58 -4.94
C SER A 397 -10.43 -8.67 -5.87
N SER A 398 -9.33 -9.18 -6.40
CA SER A 398 -8.57 -8.53 -7.47
C SER A 398 -8.59 -9.44 -8.69
N SER A 399 -9.28 -8.99 -9.72
CA SER A 399 -9.40 -9.56 -11.07
C SER A 399 -9.79 -11.04 -11.12
N THR A 400 -11.08 -11.28 -11.23
CA THR A 400 -11.60 -12.41 -12.02
C THR A 400 -11.06 -12.26 -13.46
N GLN A 401 -9.84 -12.72 -13.72
CA GLN A 401 -9.60 -13.30 -15.04
C GLN A 401 -10.50 -14.52 -15.08
N ARG A 402 -11.65 -14.36 -15.74
CA ARG A 402 -12.40 -15.48 -16.29
C ARG A 402 -11.44 -16.14 -17.28
N THR A 403 -10.61 -17.06 -16.81
CA THR A 403 -10.10 -18.12 -17.67
C THR A 403 -11.31 -18.94 -18.04
N ASP A 404 -11.74 -18.79 -19.28
CA ASP A 404 -12.84 -19.51 -19.90
C ASP A 404 -12.79 -21.00 -19.52
N GLU A 405 -13.91 -21.48 -18.98
CA GLU A 405 -14.18 -22.90 -18.80
C GLU A 405 -14.34 -23.55 -20.16
N SER A 406 -13.23 -23.83 -20.85
CA SER A 406 -13.22 -24.76 -21.97
C SER A 406 -11.81 -25.27 -22.25
N SER A 407 -11.34 -26.23 -21.45
CA SER A 407 -10.50 -27.33 -21.96
C SER A 407 -10.33 -28.41 -20.90
N SER A 408 -11.01 -29.53 -21.13
CA SER A 408 -10.77 -30.80 -20.48
C SER A 408 -9.36 -31.31 -20.81
N SER A 409 -8.36 -30.95 -20.00
CA SER A 409 -7.08 -31.65 -19.97
C SER A 409 -6.98 -32.50 -18.69
N SER A 410 -7.22 -33.79 -18.86
CA SER A 410 -7.17 -34.83 -17.83
C SER A 410 -5.73 -35.16 -17.41
N SER A 411 -4.97 -34.17 -16.94
CA SER A 411 -3.69 -34.43 -16.28
C SER A 411 -3.81 -34.19 -14.78
N ASP A 412 -3.33 -35.13 -13.97
CA ASP A 412 -3.34 -34.98 -12.51
C ASP A 412 -2.53 -33.77 -12.02
N ASN A 413 -1.60 -33.27 -12.84
CA ASN A 413 -0.82 -32.06 -12.58
C ASN A 413 -1.70 -30.78 -12.61
N ALA A 414 -2.68 -30.70 -13.52
CA ALA A 414 -3.62 -29.57 -13.56
C ALA A 414 -4.52 -29.49 -12.30
N LYS A 415 -4.65 -30.60 -11.55
CA LYS A 415 -5.40 -30.64 -10.29
C LYS A 415 -4.60 -30.08 -9.10
N LEU A 416 -3.27 -30.15 -9.11
CA LEU A 416 -2.42 -29.68 -8.00
C LEU A 416 -2.31 -28.15 -7.95
N VAL A 417 -2.25 -27.50 -9.10
CA VAL A 417 -2.29 -26.02 -9.21
C VAL A 417 -3.56 -25.45 -8.57
N LYS A 418 -4.68 -26.18 -8.63
CA LYS A 418 -5.95 -25.80 -8.00
C LYS A 418 -5.97 -25.99 -6.47
N ILE A 419 -4.91 -26.52 -5.86
CA ILE A 419 -4.83 -26.82 -4.42
C ILE A 419 -3.89 -25.84 -3.70
N VAL A 420 -3.12 -25.01 -4.40
CA VAL A 420 -2.21 -24.04 -3.78
C VAL A 420 -2.59 -22.65 -4.25
N ASP A 421 -2.73 -21.74 -3.30
CA ASP A 421 -2.82 -20.33 -3.60
C ASP A 421 -1.41 -19.75 -3.73
N MET A 422 -1.06 -19.32 -4.93
CA MET A 422 0.25 -18.73 -5.25
C MET A 422 0.22 -17.20 -5.18
N THR A 423 -0.85 -16.60 -4.66
CA THR A 423 -0.91 -15.16 -4.44
C THR A 423 0.22 -14.70 -3.53
N GLU A 424 0.85 -13.60 -3.91
CA GLU A 424 1.87 -12.97 -3.10
C GLU A 424 1.21 -12.28 -1.91
N THR A 425 1.64 -12.65 -0.71
CA THR A 425 1.37 -11.85 0.48
C THR A 425 2.55 -10.92 0.67
N SER A 426 2.41 -9.65 0.31
CA SER A 426 3.42 -8.63 0.60
C SER A 426 2.74 -7.33 1.02
N LYS A 427 3.44 -6.56 1.84
CA LYS A 427 3.10 -5.16 2.11
C LYS A 427 4.27 -4.28 1.74
N GLY A 428 4.00 -3.25 0.96
CA GLY A 428 5.05 -2.40 0.40
C GLY A 428 4.62 -0.94 0.28
N PRO A 429 5.21 -0.17 -0.65
CA PRO A 429 4.94 1.26 -0.79
C PRO A 429 3.46 1.62 -1.01
N GLN A 430 2.66 0.70 -1.59
CA GLN A 430 1.22 0.90 -1.81
C GLN A 430 0.39 0.81 -0.52
N ASP A 431 0.93 0.16 0.52
CA ASP A 431 0.30 -0.05 1.81
C ASP A 431 0.81 0.97 2.82
N ALA A 432 0.11 2.10 2.99
CA ALA A 432 0.50 3.11 3.97
C ALA A 432 0.74 2.49 5.37
N PRO A 433 1.85 2.82 6.07
CA PRO A 433 2.85 3.86 5.74
C PRO A 433 4.05 3.38 4.88
N GLY A 434 4.01 2.15 4.35
CA GLY A 434 4.93 1.65 3.32
C GLY A 434 6.24 1.01 3.80
N HIS A 435 6.42 0.81 5.10
CA HIS A 435 7.62 0.22 5.71
C HIS A 435 7.27 -0.98 6.63
N TRP A 436 6.48 -1.91 6.10
CA TRP A 436 5.98 -3.07 6.82
C TRP A 436 6.99 -4.22 6.86
N LEU A 437 6.97 -4.97 7.96
CA LEU A 437 7.84 -6.15 8.16
C LEU A 437 7.03 -7.37 8.54
N VAL A 438 7.45 -8.54 8.10
CA VAL A 438 6.85 -9.81 8.52
C VAL A 438 7.36 -10.17 9.92
N THR A 439 6.44 -10.28 10.88
CA THR A 439 6.72 -10.68 12.28
C THR A 439 6.03 -11.97 12.69
N GLY A 440 5.32 -12.60 11.75
CA GLY A 440 4.70 -13.90 11.94
C GLY A 440 4.04 -14.37 10.67
N ALA A 441 3.65 -15.63 10.64
CA ALA A 441 2.89 -16.19 9.53
C ALA A 441 2.14 -17.44 9.98
N LYS A 442 1.21 -17.88 9.14
CA LYS A 442 0.53 -19.17 9.28
C LYS A 442 0.14 -19.73 7.94
N LEU A 443 -0.05 -21.03 7.88
CA LEU A 443 -0.76 -21.65 6.77
C LEU A 443 -2.26 -21.65 7.04
N GLY A 444 -3.06 -21.83 6.00
CA GLY A 444 -4.51 -21.94 6.09
C GLY A 444 -5.08 -22.78 4.97
N VAL A 445 -6.37 -23.11 5.06
CA VAL A 445 -7.13 -23.72 3.97
C VAL A 445 -8.30 -22.81 3.59
N GLU A 446 -8.32 -22.35 2.34
CA GLU A 446 -9.41 -21.50 1.83
C GLU A 446 -9.99 -22.08 0.55
N LYS A 447 -11.28 -22.42 0.57
CA LYS A 447 -11.97 -23.08 -0.56
C LYS A 447 -11.21 -24.32 -1.08
N GLY A 448 -10.59 -25.07 -0.16
CA GLY A 448 -9.79 -26.26 -0.47
C GLY A 448 -8.40 -25.99 -1.04
N ARG A 449 -7.90 -24.76 -0.93
CA ARG A 449 -6.53 -24.36 -1.30
C ARG A 449 -5.68 -24.07 -0.08
N ILE A 450 -4.43 -24.52 -0.11
CA ILE A 450 -3.38 -24.16 0.85
C ILE A 450 -3.01 -22.70 0.60
N VAL A 451 -3.15 -21.87 1.63
CA VAL A 451 -2.76 -20.45 1.62
C VAL A 451 -1.66 -20.20 2.64
N VAL A 452 -0.85 -19.18 2.41
CA VAL A 452 0.02 -18.59 3.44
C VAL A 452 -0.53 -17.21 3.81
N ARG A 453 -0.54 -16.89 5.10
CA ARG A 453 -0.94 -15.57 5.62
C ARG A 453 0.20 -15.03 6.46
N ALA A 454 0.57 -13.78 6.21
CA ALA A 454 1.61 -13.09 6.96
C ALA A 454 1.00 -12.15 8.01
N LYS A 455 1.69 -11.99 9.13
CA LYS A 455 1.48 -10.90 10.08
C LYS A 455 2.51 -9.83 9.80
N TYR A 456 2.03 -8.62 9.52
CA TYR A 456 2.87 -7.46 9.27
C TYR A 456 2.89 -6.56 10.49
N SER A 457 4.06 -5.98 10.79
CA SER A 457 4.19 -5.00 11.86
C SER A 457 4.98 -3.77 11.43
N LEU A 458 4.65 -2.66 12.07
CA LEU A 458 5.44 -1.43 12.10
C LEU A 458 6.24 -1.42 13.40
N LEU A 459 7.49 -0.98 13.31
CA LEU A 459 8.38 -0.85 14.46
C LEU A 459 8.49 0.61 14.89
N ASN A 460 8.67 0.83 16.18
CA ASN A 460 9.34 2.02 16.69
C ASN A 460 10.84 1.69 16.76
N TYR A 461 11.65 2.54 16.15
CA TYR A 461 13.09 2.36 16.03
C TYR A 461 13.84 3.03 17.17
#